data_AF-A0A4Q3T9Q7-F1
#
_entry.id   AF-A0A4Q3T9Q7-F1
#
_cell.length_a   1.000
_cell.length_b   1.000
_cell.length_c   1.000
_cell.angle_alpha   90.00
_cell.angle_beta   90.00
_cell.angle_gamma   90.00
#
_symmetry.space_group_name_H-M   'P 1'
#
loop_
_entity.id
_entity.type
_entity.pdbx_description
1 polymer ?
#
loop_
_entity_poly.entity_id
_entity_poly.type
_entity_poly.pdbx_seq_one_letter_code
_entity_poly.pdbx_strand_id
1 'polypeptide(L)' 'MTSAYIIANVTVTDPAQYEEYKKWSSAAMQAHGAEVCVRGGKVEVIEGDWAPERLVILKEPQ' A
#
# COMPACT_ATOMS: atom_id res chain seq x y z
N MET A 1 15.10 14.27 11.36
CA MET A 1 14.56 12.90 11.28
C MET A 1 14.17 12.66 9.83
N THR A 2 14.63 11.57 9.24
CA THR A 2 14.38 11.22 7.84
C THR A 2 13.24 10.21 7.79
N SER A 3 12.31 10.32 6.85
CA SER A 3 11.25 9.32 6.69
C SER A 3 11.63 8.29 5.64
N ALA A 4 11.24 7.03 5.86
CA ALA A 4 11.29 5.98 4.86
C ALA A 4 9.88 5.71 4.32
N TYR A 5 9.78 5.41 3.03
CA TYR A 5 8.51 5.14 2.36
C TYR A 5 8.52 3.75 1.73
N ILE A 6 7.42 3.02 1.92
CA ILE A 6 7.15 1.75 1.26
C ILE A 6 6.08 1.99 0.21
N ILE A 7 6.38 1.64 -1.05
CA ILE A 7 5.45 1.74 -2.17
C ILE A 7 5.21 0.33 -2.72
N ALA A 8 3.96 -0.13 -2.64
CA ALA A 8 3.56 -1.45 -3.14
C ALA A 8 2.55 -1.29 -4.28
N ASN A 9 2.89 -1.89 -5.43
CA ASN A 9 1.97 -2.13 -6.54
C ASN A 9 1.43 -3.54 -6.42
N VAL A 10 0.11 -3.68 -6.31
CA VAL A 10 -0.53 -4.94 -5.98
C VAL A 10 -1.53 -5.31 -7.06
N THR A 11 -1.35 -6.49 -7.65
CA THR A 11 -2.38 -7.16 -8.44
C THR A 11 -3.06 -8.19 -7.55
N VAL A 12 -4.37 -8.08 -7.36
CA VAL A 12 -5.14 -9.03 -6.56
C VAL A 12 -5.61 -10.16 -7.45
N THR A 13 -5.00 -11.34 -7.31
CA THR A 13 -5.35 -12.53 -8.10
C THR A 13 -6.40 -13.41 -7.43
N ASP A 14 -6.48 -13.37 -6.09
CA ASP A 14 -7.51 -14.05 -5.29
C ASP A 14 -8.08 -13.05 -4.27
N PRO A 15 -9.32 -12.57 -4.48
CA PRO A 15 -9.95 -11.61 -3.58
C PRO A 15 -10.16 -12.17 -2.16
N ALA A 16 -10.47 -13.46 -2.00
CA ALA A 16 -10.77 -14.05 -0.70
C ALA A 16 -9.50 -14.17 0.15
N GLN A 17 -8.40 -14.61 -0.46
CA GLN A 17 -7.10 -14.64 0.22
C GLN A 17 -6.60 -13.22 0.54
N TYR A 18 -6.86 -12.25 -0.35
CA TYR A 18 -6.45 -10.87 -0.15
C TYR A 18 -7.15 -10.21 1.04
N GLU A 19 -8.41 -10.53 1.32
CA GLU A 19 -9.11 -10.05 2.52
C GLU A 19 -8.39 -10.48 3.80
N GLU A 20 -7.91 -11.72 3.86
CA GLU A 20 -7.16 -12.21 5.01
C GLU A 20 -5.80 -11.52 5.13
N TYR A 21 -5.06 -11.41 4.02
CA TYR A 21 -3.81 -10.64 3.97
C TYR A 21 -3.98 -9.19 4.47
N LYS A 22 -5.07 -8.51 4.07
CA LYS A 22 -5.32 -7.13 4.49
C LYS A 22 -5.45 -6.98 6.01
N LYS A 23 -5.96 -7.98 6.72
CA LYS A 23 -6.05 -7.95 8.19
C LYS A 23 -4.65 -7.96 8.80
N TRP A 24 -3.82 -8.92 8.41
CA TRP A 24 -2.44 -9.04 8.88
C TRP A 24 -1.57 -7.84 8.49
N SER A 25 -1.74 -7.34 7.26
CA SER A 25 -1.08 -6.14 6.78
C SER A 25 -1.43 -4.91 7.63
N SER A 26 -2.71 -4.74 8.01
CA SER A 26 -3.13 -3.63 8.89
C SER A 26 -2.55 -3.78 10.30
N ALA A 27 -2.52 -4.99 10.84
CA ALA A 27 -1.95 -5.28 12.15
C ALA A 27 -0.43 -4.98 12.19
N ALA A 28 0.30 -5.34 11.13
CA ALA A 28 1.73 -5.03 11.01
C ALA A 28 1.97 -3.51 10.97
N MET A 29 1.22 -2.76 10.15
CA MET A 29 1.33 -1.29 10.10
C MET A 29 1.12 -0.67 11.49
N GLN A 30 0.10 -1.13 12.22
CA GLN A 30 -0.19 -0.62 13.56
C GLN A 30 0.91 -0.98 14.57
N ALA A 31 1.46 -2.19 14.50
CA ALA A 31 2.53 -2.65 15.39
C ALA A 31 3.83 -1.84 15.22
N HIS A 32 4.10 -1.34 14.01
CA HIS A 32 5.29 -0.55 13.69
C HIS A 32 5.06 0.96 13.66
N GLY A 33 3.81 1.42 13.88
CA GLY A 33 3.48 2.84 13.86
C GLY A 33 3.53 3.48 12.47
N ALA A 34 3.38 2.67 11.41
CA ALA A 34 3.42 3.14 10.03
C ALA A 34 2.21 4.04 9.72
N GLU A 35 2.46 5.15 9.05
CA GLU A 35 1.44 6.06 8.55
C GLU A 35 0.96 5.62 7.16
N VAL A 36 -0.35 5.40 7.00
CA VAL A 36 -0.95 5.03 5.72
C VAL A 36 -1.23 6.30 4.90
N CYS A 37 -0.41 6.55 3.88
CA CYS A 37 -0.61 7.71 2.99
C CYS A 37 -1.61 7.40 1.85
N VAL A 38 -1.53 6.20 1.27
CA VAL A 38 -2.43 5.73 0.19
C VAL A 38 -2.73 4.24 0.37
N ARG A 39 -3.98 3.82 0.16
CA ARG A 39 -4.38 2.40 0.25
C ARG A 39 -5.40 1.98 -0.81
N GLY A 40 -5.00 2.06 -2.08
CA GLY A 40 -5.81 1.66 -3.23
C GLY A 40 -6.85 2.68 -3.64
N GLY A 41 -6.45 3.96 -3.70
CA GLY A 41 -7.27 5.03 -4.27
C GLY A 41 -7.27 5.02 -5.80
N LYS A 42 -8.03 5.96 -6.39
CA LYS A 42 -8.04 6.18 -7.85
C LYS A 42 -6.63 6.55 -8.32
N VAL A 43 -6.17 5.90 -9.39
CA VAL A 43 -4.93 6.24 -10.08
C VAL A 43 -5.27 6.99 -11.37
N GLU A 44 -4.53 8.06 -11.63
CA GLU A 44 -4.55 8.80 -12.90
C GLU A 44 -3.12 8.84 -13.44
N VAL A 45 -2.92 8.28 -14.64
CA VAL A 45 -1.61 8.22 -15.27
C VAL A 45 -1.37 9.54 -15.99
N ILE A 46 -0.36 10.29 -15.54
CA ILE A 46 0.03 11.57 -16.14
C ILE A 46 0.98 11.34 -17.33
N GLU A 47 1.95 10.44 -17.17
CA GLU A 47 2.94 10.08 -18.19
C GLU A 47 3.31 8.59 -18.11
N GLY A 48 3.67 8.01 -19.27
CA GLY A 48 4.07 6.60 -19.39
C GLY A 48 2.91 5.61 -19.43
N ASP A 49 3.25 4.32 -19.47
CA ASP A 49 2.28 3.23 -19.67
C ASP A 49 1.99 2.43 -18.38
N TRP A 50 2.59 2.82 -17.25
CA TRP A 50 2.39 2.12 -16.00
C TRP A 50 1.07 2.53 -15.34
N ALA A 51 0.05 1.68 -15.47
CA ALA A 51 -1.28 1.87 -14.92
C ALA A 51 -1.59 0.83 -13.82
N PRO A 52 -1.08 1.00 -12.59
CA PRO A 52 -1.33 0.05 -11.50
C PRO A 52 -2.79 0.08 -11.06
N GLU A 53 -3.36 -1.10 -10.81
CA GLU A 53 -4.74 -1.24 -10.33
C GLU A 53 -4.88 -0.82 -8.87
N ARG A 54 -3.83 -1.06 -8.07
CA ARG A 54 -3.83 -0.77 -6.64
C ARG A 54 -2.43 -0.41 -6.15
N LEU A 55 -2.28 0.83 -5.70
CA LEU A 55 -1.09 1.30 -5.00
C LEU A 55 -1.33 1.45 -3.52
N VAL A 56 -0.35 1.05 -2.72
CA VAL A 56 -0.27 1.31 -1.27
C VAL A 56 1.01 2.07 -0.99
N ILE A 57 0.91 3.16 -0.24
CA ILE A 57 2.04 3.98 0.18
C ILE A 57 1.99 4.10 1.70
N LEU A 58 3.06 3.67 2.36
CA LEU A 58 3.26 3.75 3.80
C LEU A 58 4.48 4.62 4.09
N LYS A 59 4.44 5.32 5.22
CA LYS A 59 5.57 6.07 5.76
C LYS A 59 5.92 5.52 7.13
N GLU A 60 7.16 5.09 7.28
CA GLU A 60 7.66 4.57 8.55
C GLU A 60 8.22 5.69 9.42
N PRO A 61 7.90 5.71 10.74
CA PRO A 61 8.61 6.54 11.69
C PRO A 61 10.04 6.01 11.90
N GLN A 62 10.99 6.91 12.13
CA GLN A 62 12.34 6.56 12.58
C GLN A 62 12.37 6.22 14.07
#